data_AF-A0A5K7Z2D8-F1
#
_entry.id   AF-A0A5K7Z2D8-F1
#
_cell.length_a   1.000
_cell.length_b   1.000
_cell.length_c   1.000
_cell.angle_alpha   90.00
_cell.angle_beta   90.00
_cell.angle_gamma   90.00
#
_symmetry.space_group_name_H-M   'P 1'
#
loop_
_entity.id
_entity.type
_entity.pdbx_description
1 polymer ?
#
loop_
_entity_poly.entity_id
_entity_poly.type
_entity_poly.pdbx_seq_one_letter_code
_entity_poly.pdbx_strand_id
1 'polypeptide(L)' 'MNRKRESRTKRDEKLFYIDALKSEQCQCERQKKRGRAFCYRCYIRLPRDLRDELYRPVGAGFEAAYDASCRFLYD' A
#
# COMPACT_ATOMS: atom_id res chain seq x y z
N MET A 1 1.25 12.76 -28.79
CA MET A 1 0.87 11.94 -27.62
C MET A 1 2.06 11.77 -26.70
N ASN A 2 1.83 12.01 -25.40
CA ASN A 2 2.49 11.42 -24.23
C ASN A 2 4.01 11.53 -24.07
N ARG A 3 4.40 12.39 -23.11
CA ARG A 3 5.29 12.04 -21.98
C ARG A 3 5.43 13.24 -21.04
N LYS A 4 4.40 13.55 -20.26
CA LYS A 4 4.62 14.32 -19.03
C LYS A 4 5.06 13.32 -17.97
N ARG A 5 6.38 13.26 -17.73
CA ARG A 5 6.92 12.75 -16.47
C ARG A 5 6.50 13.76 -15.40
N GLU A 6 5.27 13.64 -14.92
CA GLU A 6 4.73 14.52 -13.89
C GLU A 6 5.46 14.25 -12.58
N SER A 7 6.09 15.31 -12.07
CA SER A 7 6.54 15.43 -10.70
C SER A 7 5.41 15.00 -9.77
N ARG A 8 5.51 13.80 -9.17
CA ARG A 8 4.59 13.35 -8.12
C ARG A 8 4.63 14.38 -7.00
N THR A 9 3.57 15.16 -6.87
CA THR A 9 3.44 16.01 -5.68
C THR A 9 3.16 15.10 -4.49
N LYS A 10 3.55 15.50 -3.28
CA LYS A 10 3.25 14.75 -2.04
C LYS A 10 1.76 14.43 -1.87
N ARG A 11 0.88 15.23 -2.51
CA ARG A 11 -0.57 15.01 -2.52
C ARG A 11 -0.94 13.80 -3.38
N ASP A 12 -0.32 13.65 -4.55
CA ASP A 12 -0.55 12.52 -5.46
C ASP A 12 -0.05 11.21 -4.85
N GLU A 13 1.06 11.26 -4.10
CA GLU A 13 1.59 10.12 -3.35
C GLU A 13 0.59 9.65 -2.28
N LYS A 14 0.03 10.57 -1.47
CA LYS A 14 -0.99 10.21 -0.48
C LYS A 14 -2.26 9.65 -1.10
N LEU A 15 -2.69 10.19 -2.24
CA LEU A 15 -3.87 9.69 -2.96
C LEU A 15 -3.68 8.23 -3.38
N PHE A 16 -2.49 7.85 -3.83
CA PHE A 16 -2.19 6.44 -4.15
C PHE A 16 -2.43 5.50 -2.97
N TYR A 17 -1.93 5.84 -1.77
CA TYR A 17 -2.12 5.01 -0.57
C TYR A 17 -3.58 4.96 -0.12
N ILE A 18 -4.30 6.08 -0.24
CA ILE A 18 -5.75 6.13 0.05
C ILE A 18 -6.53 5.25 -0.93
N ASP A 19 -6.22 5.32 -2.22
CA ASP A 19 -6.87 4.51 -3.24
C ASP A 19 -6.55 3.02 -3.07
N ALA A 20 -5.30 2.71 -2.68
CA ALA A 20 -4.94 1.36 -2.29
C ALA A 20 -5.85 0.88 -1.14
N LEU A 21 -6.08 1.67 -0.10
CA LEU A 21 -6.97 1.30 1.01
C LEU A 21 -8.45 1.19 0.60
N LYS A 22 -8.92 2.01 -0.34
CA LYS A 22 -10.31 1.97 -0.84
C LYS A 22 -10.55 0.79 -1.79
N SER A 23 -9.52 0.35 -2.50
CA SER A 23 -9.60 -0.76 -3.45
C SER A 23 -9.90 -2.09 -2.77
N GLU A 24 -10.58 -2.97 -3.49
CA GLU A 24 -10.82 -4.36 -3.11
C GLU A 24 -9.83 -5.32 -3.78
N GLN A 25 -8.83 -4.80 -4.47
CA GLN A 25 -7.78 -5.57 -5.12
C GLN A 25 -6.44 -5.38 -4.41
N CYS A 26 -5.77 -6.50 -4.11
CA CYS A 26 -4.42 -6.53 -3.58
C CYS A 26 -3.39 -6.39 -4.72
N GLN A 27 -2.13 -6.07 -4.38
CA GLN A 27 -1.02 -6.05 -5.34
C GLN A 27 -0.74 -7.41 -6.01
N CYS A 28 -1.15 -8.52 -5.38
CA CYS A 28 -1.11 -9.86 -5.98
C CYS A 28 -2.39 -10.20 -6.79
N GLU A 29 -3.16 -9.18 -7.17
CA GLU A 29 -4.41 -9.25 -7.96
C GLU A 29 -5.60 -9.96 -7.28
N ARG A 30 -5.39 -10.58 -6.13
CA ARG A 30 -6.44 -11.20 -5.33
C ARG A 30 -7.33 -10.18 -4.64
N GLN A 31 -8.55 -10.58 -4.35
CA GLN A 31 -9.48 -9.78 -3.58
C GLN A 31 -8.98 -9.54 -2.14
N LYS A 32 -9.17 -8.32 -1.65
CA LYS A 32 -9.00 -7.92 -0.25
C LYS A 32 -10.22 -7.14 0.22
N LYS A 33 -10.39 -7.05 1.55
CA LYS A 33 -11.43 -6.21 2.13
C LYS A 33 -11.02 -4.73 2.02
N ARG A 34 -11.99 -3.86 1.74
CA ARG A 34 -11.80 -2.40 1.83
C ARG A 34 -11.23 -2.01 3.20
N GLY A 35 -10.37 -1.01 3.21
CA GLY A 35 -9.66 -0.53 4.40
C GLY A 35 -8.44 -1.36 4.80
N ARG A 36 -8.12 -2.45 4.09
CA ARG A 36 -6.89 -3.22 4.32
C ARG A 36 -5.85 -2.89 3.26
N ALA A 37 -4.57 -2.85 3.63
CA ALA A 37 -3.48 -2.66 2.69
C ALA A 37 -3.33 -3.85 1.72
N PHE A 38 -3.43 -5.08 2.24
CA PHE A 38 -3.21 -6.32 1.50
C PHE A 38 -4.35 -7.34 1.70
N CYS A 39 -4.41 -8.36 0.84
CA CYS A 39 -5.27 -9.53 1.08
C CYS A 39 -4.78 -10.33 2.28
N TYR A 40 -5.63 -11.19 2.84
CA TYR A 40 -5.30 -11.99 4.03
C TYR A 40 -4.01 -12.82 3.83
N ARG A 41 -3.83 -13.44 2.65
CA ARG A 41 -2.65 -14.28 2.35
C ARG A 41 -1.35 -13.50 2.31
N CYS A 42 -1.36 -12.29 1.73
CA CYS A 42 -0.18 -11.42 1.74
C CYS A 42 0.07 -10.87 3.15
N TYR A 43 -0.99 -10.48 3.85
CA TYR A 43 -0.89 -9.96 5.20
C TYR A 43 -0.26 -10.95 6.19
N ILE A 44 -0.65 -12.24 6.18
CA ILE A 44 -0.06 -13.24 7.10
C ILE A 44 1.39 -13.61 6.78
N ARG A 45 1.86 -13.34 5.56
CA ARG A 45 3.26 -13.58 5.18
C ARG A 45 4.18 -12.47 5.71
N LEU A 46 3.63 -11.30 6.01
CA LEU A 46 4.41 -10.19 6.54
C LEU A 46 4.88 -10.48 7.98
N PRO A 47 6.12 -10.08 8.32
CA PRO A 47 6.59 -9.99 9.69
C PRO A 47 5.59 -9.23 10.57
N ARG A 48 5.55 -9.57 11.87
CA ARG A 48 4.63 -8.94 12.83
C ARG A 48 4.80 -7.42 12.87
N ASP A 49 6.03 -6.94 12.87
CA ASP A 49 6.32 -5.51 12.97
C ASP A 49 5.72 -4.75 11.78
N LEU A 50 5.94 -5.23 10.55
CA LEU A 50 5.33 -4.63 9.35
C LEU A 50 3.81 -4.65 9.37
N ARG A 51 3.20 -5.72 9.90
CA ARG A 51 1.74 -5.79 10.05
C ARG A 51 1.20 -4.70 10.97
N ASP A 52 1.87 -4.46 12.09
CA ASP A 52 1.45 -3.45 13.07
C ASP A 52 1.60 -2.04 12.49
N GLU A 53 2.65 -1.79 11.71
CA GLU A 53 2.87 -0.49 11.07
C GLU A 53 1.84 -0.15 9.98
N LEU A 54 1.25 -1.15 9.32
CA LEU A 54 0.19 -0.94 8.32
C LEU A 54 -1.13 -0.42 8.90
N TYR A 55 -1.29 -0.42 10.22
CA TYR A 55 -2.45 0.20 10.88
C TYR A 55 -2.24 1.68 11.23
N ARG A 56 -1.04 2.23 10.97
CA ARG A 56 -0.80 3.65 11.14
C ARG A 56 -1.65 4.46 10.13
N PRO A 57 -2.06 5.70 10.48
CA PRO A 57 -2.72 6.60 9.55
C PRO A 57 -1.84 6.93 8.33
N VAL A 58 -2.47 7.16 7.18
CA VAL A 58 -1.79 7.72 6.00
C VAL A 58 -1.23 9.10 6.35
N GLY A 59 0.06 9.31 6.14
CA GLY A 59 0.81 10.50 6.53
C GLY A 59 1.55 10.37 7.86
N ALA A 60 1.37 9.27 8.58
CA ALA A 60 2.02 8.99 9.87
C ALA A 60 2.92 7.74 9.82
N GLY A 61 3.40 7.37 8.62
CA GLY A 61 4.31 6.23 8.42
C GLY A 61 3.66 4.99 7.79
N PHE A 62 2.37 5.05 7.45
CA PHE A 62 1.72 4.01 6.64
C PHE A 62 2.44 3.80 5.30
N GLU A 63 2.87 4.89 4.66
CA GLU A 63 3.50 4.87 3.34
C GLU A 63 4.78 4.03 3.34
N ALA A 64 5.65 4.26 4.33
CA ALA A 64 6.88 3.51 4.51
C ALA A 64 6.61 2.03 4.80
N ALA A 65 5.61 1.73 5.64
CA ALA A 65 5.20 0.37 5.96
C ALA A 65 4.62 -0.37 4.73
N TYR A 66 3.83 0.34 3.91
CA TYR A 66 3.26 -0.19 2.67
C TYR A 66 4.36 -0.52 1.67
N ASP A 67 5.29 0.41 1.44
CA ASP A 67 6.40 0.21 0.51
C ASP A 67 7.34 -0.91 0.97
N ALA A 68 7.65 -0.96 2.28
CA ALA A 68 8.45 -2.05 2.86
C ALA A 68 7.75 -3.40 2.73
N SER A 69 6.43 -3.44 2.95
CA SER A 69 5.62 -4.65 2.77
C SER A 69 5.58 -5.09 1.30
N CYS A 70 5.49 -4.15 0.36
CA CYS A 70 5.53 -4.44 -1.07
C CYS A 70 6.89 -5.04 -1.48
N ARG A 71 8.00 -4.45 -1.02
CA ARG A 71 9.35 -5.01 -1.24
C ARG A 71 9.45 -6.41 -0.65
N PHE A 72 9.02 -6.62 0.59
CA PHE A 72 9.07 -7.94 1.21
C PHE A 72 8.26 -9.02 0.47
N LEU A 73 7.13 -8.66 -0.15
CA LEU A 73 6.22 -9.61 -0.78
C LEU A 73 6.52 -9.89 -2.25
N TYR A 74 7.18 -8.95 -2.95
CA TYR A 74 7.25 -8.93 -4.42
C TYR A 74 8.64 -8.64 -4.99
N ASP A 75 9.62 -8.32 -4.15
CA ASP A 75 11.06 -8.30 -4.49
C ASP A 75 11.66 -9.68 -4.19
#